data_AF-A0A925XEM4-F1
#
_entry.id   AF-A0A925XEM4-F1
#
_cell.length_a   1.000
_cell.length_b   1.000
_cell.length_c   1.000
_cell.angle_alpha   90.00
_cell.angle_beta   90.00
_cell.angle_gamma   90.00
#
_symmetry.space_group_name_H-M   'P 1'
#
loop_
_entity.id
_entity.type
_entity.pdbx_description
1 polymer ?
#
loop_
_entity_poly.entity_id
_entity_poly.type
_entity_poly.pdbx_seq_one_letter_code
_entity_poly.pdbx_strand_id
1 'polypeptide(L)'
;MSHSAIIPPSECARCQLNAEDGGEVFYHRKKTFKFDVDLAIQIVSDGREPVEVDDDSLRNTLLKTEVDERHLPHVNIGRPGIIANVTYRLDDGRTVTAHVLIDGNHRAARCLQEGRPFSVYLLTEEETTRTLLRAPKKVSVRRRSLARR
;
A
#
# COMPACT_ATOMS: atom_id res chain seq x y z
N MET A 1 5.67 25.62 23.03
CA MET A 1 4.88 24.57 22.36
C MET A 1 4.25 25.18 21.12
N SER A 2 4.87 24.98 19.97
CA SER A 2 4.43 25.51 18.69
C SER A 2 3.11 24.85 18.30
N HIS A 3 2.02 25.63 18.31
CA HIS A 3 0.76 25.24 17.71
C HIS A 3 0.97 25.19 16.19
N SER A 4 1.24 24.01 15.63
CA SER A 4 1.17 23.84 14.17
C SER A 4 -0.26 24.13 13.77
N ALA A 5 -0.47 25.23 13.05
CA ALA A 5 -1.78 25.59 12.53
C ALA A 5 -2.31 24.43 11.67
N ILE A 6 -3.48 23.91 12.03
CA ILE A 6 -4.19 22.91 11.23
C ILE A 6 -4.62 23.62 9.95
N ILE A 7 -4.01 23.25 8.82
CA ILE A 7 -4.33 23.78 7.50
C ILE A 7 -5.73 23.26 7.12
N PRO A 8 -6.67 24.03 6.58
CA PRO A 8 -7.96 23.48 6.16
C PRO A 8 -7.80 22.49 4.99
N PRO A 9 -8.71 21.50 4.81
CA PRO A 9 -8.62 20.52 3.72
C PRO A 9 -8.53 21.16 2.32
N SER A 10 -9.17 22.30 2.13
CA SER A 10 -9.15 23.09 0.89
C SER A 10 -7.79 23.70 0.56
N GLU A 11 -6.86 23.77 1.51
CA GLU A 11 -5.49 24.31 1.35
C GLU A 11 -4.42 23.22 1.58
N CYS A 12 -4.85 21.99 1.89
CA CYS A 12 -3.95 20.85 2.03
C CYS A 12 -3.63 20.29 0.66
N ALA A 13 -2.40 20.51 0.17
CA ALA A 13 -1.92 20.02 -1.12
C ALA A 13 -2.23 18.53 -1.34
N ARG A 14 -2.15 17.70 -0.28
CA ARG A 14 -2.48 16.28 -0.38
C ARG A 14 -3.97 15.98 -0.53
N CYS A 15 -4.84 16.80 0.08
CA CYS A 15 -6.29 16.70 -0.13
C CYS A 15 -6.67 17.14 -1.55
N GLN A 16 -6.03 18.19 -2.06
CA GLN A 16 -6.27 18.69 -3.42
C GLN A 16 -5.79 17.72 -4.50
N LEU A 17 -4.59 17.13 -4.35
CA LEU A 17 -4.07 16.13 -5.29
C LEU A 17 -5.00 14.92 -5.43
N ASN A 18 -5.60 14.46 -4.33
CA ASN A 18 -6.58 13.36 -4.38
C ASN A 18 -7.90 13.74 -5.07
N ALA A 19 -8.19 15.04 -5.21
CA ALA A 19 -9.40 15.53 -5.88
C ALA A 19 -9.19 15.77 -7.38
N GLU A 20 -7.96 16.06 -7.82
CA GLU A 20 -7.63 16.46 -9.20
C GLU A 20 -7.05 15.33 -10.06
N ASP A 21 -6.26 14.41 -9.48
CA ASP A 21 -5.62 13.32 -10.22
C ASP A 21 -6.53 12.07 -10.25
N GLY A 22 -7.27 11.89 -11.35
CA GLY A 22 -7.97 10.64 -11.63
C GLY A 22 -6.98 9.49 -11.78
N GLY A 23 -6.94 8.59 -10.79
CA GLY A 23 -6.03 7.43 -10.75
C GLY A 23 -5.04 7.49 -9.59
N GLU A 24 -5.41 7.04 -8.39
CA GLU A 24 -4.43 6.90 -7.30
C GLU A 24 -3.44 5.77 -7.64
N VAL A 25 -2.14 6.05 -7.56
CA VAL A 25 -1.06 5.09 -7.86
C VAL A 25 -0.10 5.00 -6.69
N PHE A 26 0.24 3.77 -6.30
CA PHE A 26 1.27 3.50 -5.28
C PHE A 26 2.56 2.95 -5.88
N TYR A 27 3.71 3.43 -5.40
CA TYR A 27 5.03 2.93 -5.80
C TYR A 27 5.72 2.19 -4.66
N HIS A 28 6.27 1.01 -4.94
CA HIS A 28 7.04 0.23 -3.97
C HIS A 28 8.44 -0.14 -4.49
N ARG A 29 9.41 -0.28 -3.58
CA ARG A 29 10.84 -0.56 -3.85
C ARG A 29 11.46 0.30 -4.95
N LYS A 30 11.69 1.60 -4.68
CA LYS A 30 12.32 2.54 -5.65
C LYS A 30 11.62 2.53 -7.03
N LYS A 31 10.28 2.56 -7.04
CA LYS A 31 9.43 2.56 -8.24
C LYS A 31 9.51 1.27 -9.09
N THR A 32 9.95 0.17 -8.49
CA THR A 32 10.01 -1.15 -9.15
C THR A 32 8.61 -1.74 -9.33
N PHE A 33 7.74 -1.54 -8.35
CA PHE A 33 6.33 -1.88 -8.44
C PHE A 33 5.51 -0.59 -8.54
N LYS A 34 4.49 -0.61 -9.39
CA LYS A 34 3.48 0.45 -9.55
C LYS A 34 2.11 -0.21 -9.49
N PHE A 35 1.28 0.21 -8.54
CA PHE A 35 -0.07 -0.31 -8.32
C PHE A 35 -1.12 0.70 -8.78
N ASP A 36 -2.19 0.19 -9.37
CA ASP A 36 -3.45 0.89 -9.62
C ASP A 36 -4.33 0.78 -8.37
N VAL A 37 -4.37 1.84 -7.58
CA VAL A 37 -5.12 1.85 -6.30
C VAL A 37 -6.61 1.97 -6.56
N ASP A 38 -7.04 2.68 -7.61
CA ASP A 38 -8.45 2.78 -7.98
C ASP A 38 -9.03 1.42 -8.35
N LEU A 39 -8.30 0.64 -9.16
CA LEU A 39 -8.69 -0.74 -9.46
C LEU A 39 -8.70 -1.60 -8.19
N ALA A 40 -7.75 -1.42 -7.28
CA ALA A 40 -7.74 -2.15 -6.01
C ALA A 40 -8.99 -1.83 -5.17
N ILE A 41 -9.39 -0.56 -5.10
CA ILE A 41 -10.62 -0.12 -4.42
C ILE A 41 -11.84 -0.76 -5.06
N GLN A 42 -11.92 -0.81 -6.40
CA GLN A 42 -13.02 -1.47 -7.10
C GLN A 42 -13.09 -2.96 -6.79
N ILE A 43 -11.95 -3.67 -6.76
CA ILE A 43 -11.88 -5.10 -6.45
C ILE A 43 -12.42 -5.40 -5.05
N VAL A 44 -12.02 -4.62 -4.04
CA VAL A 44 -12.41 -4.87 -2.64
C VAL A 44 -13.78 -4.31 -2.28
N SER A 45 -14.47 -3.66 -3.22
CA SER A 45 -15.85 -3.20 -3.07
C SER A 45 -16.89 -4.31 -3.27
N ASP A 46 -16.46 -5.58 -3.19
CA ASP A 46 -17.28 -6.78 -3.41
C ASP A 46 -18.07 -7.23 -2.16
N GLY A 47 -17.97 -6.48 -1.06
CA GLY A 47 -18.70 -6.75 0.18
C GLY A 47 -17.97 -7.66 1.17
N ARG A 48 -16.70 -8.02 0.91
CA ARG A 48 -15.88 -8.74 1.90
C ARG A 48 -15.65 -7.91 3.16
N GLU A 49 -15.43 -8.57 4.29
CA GLU A 49 -15.08 -7.90 5.53
C GLU A 49 -13.58 -7.56 5.58
N PRO A 50 -13.19 -6.37 6.07
CA PRO A 50 -11.80 -6.04 6.28
C PRO A 50 -11.25 -6.77 7.52
N VAL A 51 -9.95 -7.04 7.52
CA VAL A 51 -9.24 -7.66 8.65
C VAL A 51 -8.43 -6.63 9.41
N GLU A 52 -8.42 -6.73 10.74
CA GLU A 52 -7.57 -5.89 11.59
C GLU A 52 -6.09 -6.25 11.42
N VAL A 53 -5.24 -5.23 11.42
CA VAL A 53 -3.77 -5.39 11.39
C VAL A 53 -3.21 -5.00 12.73
N ASP A 54 -2.30 -5.80 13.26
CA ASP A 54 -1.65 -5.50 14.54
C ASP A 54 -0.76 -4.25 14.44
N ASP A 55 -0.66 -3.54 15.56
CA ASP A 55 0.09 -2.30 15.66
C ASP A 55 1.56 -2.43 15.24
N ASP A 56 2.22 -3.55 15.54
CA ASP A 56 3.64 -3.75 15.25
C ASP A 56 3.88 -3.93 13.75
N SER A 57 3.01 -4.65 13.06
CA SER A 57 2.98 -4.73 11.60
C SER A 57 2.74 -3.38 10.94
N LEU A 58 1.85 -2.55 11.50
CA LEU A 58 1.61 -1.20 11.01
C LEU A 58 2.82 -0.29 11.23
N ARG A 59 3.43 -0.29 12.42
CA ARG A 59 4.66 0.45 12.70
C ARG A 59 5.77 0.07 11.71
N ASN A 60 5.98 -1.22 11.49
CA ASN A 60 6.99 -1.73 10.56
C ASN A 60 6.75 -1.29 9.11
N THR A 61 5.48 -1.23 8.70
CA THR A 61 5.08 -0.71 7.39
C THR A 61 5.40 0.79 7.28
N LEU A 62 4.98 1.57 8.27
CA LEU A 62 5.11 3.03 8.25
C LEU A 62 6.54 3.54 8.36
N LEU A 63 7.46 2.80 8.98
CA LEU A 63 8.89 3.13 9.00
C LEU A 63 9.49 3.30 7.59
N LYS A 64 8.85 2.77 6.56
CA LYS A 64 9.31 2.80 5.16
C LYS A 64 8.45 3.70 4.28
N THR A 65 7.47 4.41 4.85
CA THR A 65 6.52 5.24 4.12
C THR A 65 6.66 6.71 4.53
N GLU A 66 6.63 7.60 3.56
CA GLU A 66 6.53 9.04 3.81
C GLU A 66 5.11 9.38 4.25
N VAL A 67 4.98 9.91 5.46
CA VAL A 67 3.71 10.35 6.05
C VAL A 67 3.74 11.87 6.17
N ASP A 68 2.81 12.56 5.52
CA ASP A 68 2.62 14.00 5.69
C ASP A 68 1.81 14.25 6.97
N GLU A 69 2.52 14.62 8.04
CA GLU A 69 1.92 14.91 9.35
C GLU A 69 0.83 15.99 9.29
N ARG A 70 0.94 16.94 8.36
CA ARG A 70 -0.06 18.01 8.19
C ARG A 70 -1.36 17.52 7.57
N HIS A 71 -1.31 16.39 6.85
CA HIS A 71 -2.47 15.79 6.21
C HIS A 71 -3.25 14.87 7.17
N LEU A 72 -2.60 14.34 8.21
CA LEU A 72 -3.23 13.41 9.15
C LEU A 72 -4.56 13.91 9.73
N PRO A 73 -4.71 15.18 10.18
CA PRO A 73 -5.99 15.65 10.75
C PRO A 73 -7.19 15.53 9.80
N HIS A 74 -6.98 15.37 8.49
CA HIS A 74 -8.04 15.32 7.48
C HIS A 74 -8.38 13.91 7.00
N VAL A 75 -7.56 12.90 7.33
CA VAL A 75 -7.82 11.54 6.82
C VAL A 75 -8.97 10.89 7.57
N ASN A 76 -9.88 10.24 6.83
CA ASN A 76 -10.98 9.49 7.41
C ASN A 76 -10.52 8.12 7.91
N ILE A 77 -10.23 8.01 9.20
CA ILE A 77 -9.78 6.78 9.86
C ILE A 77 -10.84 5.68 9.96
N GLY A 78 -12.10 5.94 9.62
CA GLY A 78 -13.14 4.91 9.52
C GLY A 78 -13.04 4.06 8.25
N ARG A 79 -12.22 4.45 7.28
CA ARG A 79 -12.06 3.73 6.00
C ARG A 79 -10.87 2.75 6.08
N PRO A 80 -11.07 1.44 5.83
CA PRO A 80 -9.99 0.46 5.78
C PRO A 80 -8.91 0.80 4.75
N GLY A 81 -7.69 0.28 4.95
CA GLY A 81 -6.63 0.28 3.94
C GLY A 81 -6.72 -0.90 2.97
N ILE A 82 -5.73 -1.03 2.08
CA ILE A 82 -5.62 -2.16 1.15
C ILE A 82 -4.18 -2.68 1.14
N ILE A 83 -4.01 -3.98 1.33
CA ILE A 83 -2.72 -4.67 1.24
C ILE A 83 -2.67 -5.54 -0.02
N ALA A 84 -1.56 -5.41 -0.75
CA ALA A 84 -1.21 -6.24 -1.89
C ALA A 84 -0.13 -7.27 -1.54
N ASN A 85 -0.18 -8.44 -2.19
CA ASN A 85 0.76 -9.54 -2.03
C ASN A 85 1.81 -9.56 -3.14
N VAL A 86 3.05 -9.22 -2.81
CA VAL A 86 4.13 -9.09 -3.81
C VAL A 86 5.17 -10.16 -3.61
N THR A 87 5.34 -11.02 -4.60
CA THR A 87 6.39 -12.04 -4.62
C THR A 87 7.53 -11.60 -5.54
N TYR A 88 8.76 -11.55 -5.01
CA TYR A 88 9.95 -11.21 -5.78
C TYR A 88 11.17 -12.04 -5.38
N ARG A 89 12.15 -12.12 -6.28
CA ARG A 89 13.41 -12.81 -6.06
C ARG A 89 14.47 -11.83 -5.55
N LEU A 90 15.20 -12.24 -4.52
CA LEU A 90 16.38 -11.54 -4.02
C LEU A 90 17.62 -11.90 -4.87
N ASP A 91 18.68 -11.12 -4.73
CA ASP A 91 19.95 -11.31 -5.46
C ASP A 91 20.62 -12.64 -5.10
N ASP A 92 20.41 -13.15 -3.89
CA ASP A 92 20.87 -14.47 -3.43
C ASP A 92 20.04 -15.64 -3.98
N GLY A 93 19.03 -15.35 -4.81
CA GLY A 93 18.19 -16.33 -5.46
C GLY A 93 16.99 -16.82 -4.63
N ARG A 94 16.81 -16.36 -3.39
CA ARG A 94 15.62 -16.66 -2.57
C ARG A 94 14.38 -15.92 -3.09
N THR A 95 13.22 -16.55 -2.93
CA THR A 95 11.92 -15.92 -3.20
C THR A 95 11.35 -15.39 -1.88
N VAL A 96 10.89 -14.15 -1.89
CA VAL A 96 10.24 -13.50 -0.75
C VAL A 96 8.86 -13.04 -1.18
N THR A 97 7.86 -13.35 -0.37
CA THR A 97 6.51 -12.78 -0.45
C THR A 97 6.39 -11.69 0.61
N ALA A 98 5.97 -10.50 0.18
CA ALA A 98 5.81 -9.34 1.04
C ALA A 98 4.38 -8.81 0.96
N HIS A 99 3.83 -8.45 2.12
CA HIS A 99 2.59 -7.71 2.25
C HIS A 99 2.89 -6.21 2.17
N VAL A 100 2.26 -5.52 1.21
CA VAL A 100 2.51 -4.10 0.95
C VAL A 100 1.22 -3.32 1.12
N LEU A 101 1.19 -2.36 2.05
CA LEU A 101 0.07 -1.43 2.22
C LEU A 101 0.07 -0.41 1.08
N ILE A 102 -0.77 -0.65 0.07
CA ILE A 102 -0.85 0.16 -1.16
C ILE A 102 -1.83 1.33 -1.05
N ASP A 103 -2.78 1.26 -0.10
CA ASP A 103 -3.68 2.34 0.28
C ASP A 103 -3.83 2.39 1.80
N GLY A 104 -3.98 3.61 2.34
CA GLY A 104 -4.29 3.83 3.75
C GLY A 104 -3.11 4.12 4.65
N ASN A 105 -1.91 4.36 4.13
CA ASN A 105 -0.72 4.66 4.95
C ASN A 105 -0.92 5.83 5.93
N HIS A 106 -1.50 6.96 5.49
CA HIS A 106 -1.79 8.09 6.38
C HIS A 106 -2.90 7.76 7.39
N ARG A 107 -3.91 6.97 6.98
CA ARG A 107 -4.98 6.51 7.88
C ARG A 107 -4.43 5.60 8.97
N ALA A 108 -3.56 4.66 8.61
CA ALA A 108 -2.85 3.78 9.53
C ALA A 108 -1.98 4.58 10.52
N ALA A 109 -1.22 5.58 10.02
CA ALA A 109 -0.40 6.44 10.86
C ALA A 109 -1.25 7.20 11.89
N ARG A 110 -2.39 7.74 11.48
CA ARG A 110 -3.32 8.42 12.40
C ARG A 110 -3.97 7.46 13.39
N CYS A 111 -4.37 6.27 12.96
CA CYS A 111 -4.93 5.25 13.88
C CYS A 111 -3.92 4.89 14.97
N LEU A 112 -2.64 4.70 14.63
CA LEU A 112 -1.58 4.48 15.60
C LEU A 112 -1.35 5.67 16.54
N GLN A 113 -1.44 6.91 16.04
CA GLN A 113 -1.33 8.11 16.88
C GLN A 113 -2.49 8.21 17.89
N GLU A 114 -3.70 7.81 17.49
CA GLU A 114 -4.90 7.87 18.33
C GLU A 114 -5.12 6.59 19.17
N GLY A 115 -4.26 5.56 19.03
CA GLY A 115 -4.43 4.27 19.72
C GLY A 115 -5.69 3.51 19.27
N ARG A 116 -6.06 3.62 18.00
CA ARG A 116 -7.25 3.01 17.41
C ARG A 116 -6.88 1.83 16.49
N PRO A 117 -7.73 0.79 16.42
CA PRO A 117 -7.50 -0.31 15.49
C PRO A 117 -7.56 0.18 14.04
N PHE A 118 -6.77 -0.44 13.16
CA PHE A 118 -6.80 -0.18 11.73
C PHE A 118 -7.01 -1.48 10.97
N SER A 119 -8.02 -1.48 10.09
CA SER A 119 -8.37 -2.64 9.28
C SER A 119 -7.97 -2.44 7.83
N VAL A 120 -7.77 -3.54 7.11
CA VAL A 120 -7.40 -3.56 5.69
C VAL A 120 -8.18 -4.62 4.94
N TYR A 121 -8.35 -4.40 3.64
CA TYR A 121 -8.67 -5.48 2.72
C TYR A 121 -7.38 -6.14 2.22
N LEU A 122 -7.37 -7.47 2.18
CA LEU A 122 -6.28 -8.24 1.60
C LEU A 122 -6.63 -8.60 0.16
N LEU A 123 -5.80 -8.18 -0.78
CA LEU A 123 -5.87 -8.64 -2.16
C LEU A 123 -5.30 -10.06 -2.24
N THR A 124 -5.95 -10.95 -2.97
CA THR A 124 -5.34 -12.23 -3.37
C THR A 124 -4.12 -12.00 -4.26
N GLU A 125 -3.32 -13.03 -4.52
CA GLU A 125 -2.19 -12.92 -5.46
C GLU A 125 -2.66 -12.56 -6.89
N GLU A 126 -3.82 -13.09 -7.30
CA GLU A 126 -4.43 -12.80 -8.58
C GLU A 126 -4.89 -11.34 -8.64
N GLU A 127 -5.62 -10.87 -7.63
CA GLU A 127 -6.05 -9.48 -7.51
C GLU A 127 -4.87 -8.52 -7.48
N THR A 128 -3.83 -8.85 -6.72
CA THR A 128 -2.59 -8.07 -6.70
C THR A 128 -1.99 -7.98 -8.09
N THR A 129 -1.91 -9.10 -8.82
CA THR A 129 -1.39 -9.13 -10.19
C THR A 129 -2.21 -8.23 -11.12
N ARG A 130 -3.53 -8.22 -10.98
CA ARG A 130 -4.42 -7.35 -11.77
C ARG A 130 -4.19 -5.86 -11.50
N THR A 131 -3.86 -5.49 -10.27
CA THR A 131 -3.55 -4.10 -9.88
C THR A 131 -2.15 -3.64 -10.28
N LEU A 132 -1.26 -4.54 -10.72
CA LEU A 132 0.12 -4.17 -11.07
C LEU A 132 0.21 -3.52 -12.45
N LEU A 133 0.38 -2.19 -12.46
CA LEU A 133 0.74 -1.44 -13.67
C LEU A 133 2.19 -1.65 -14.09
N ARG A 134 3.07 -1.96 -13.13
CA ARG A 134 4.48 -2.28 -13.37
C ARG A 134 5.00 -3.23 -12.32
N ALA A 135 5.79 -4.20 -12.75
CA ALA A 135 6.56 -5.11 -11.92
C ALA A 135 7.97 -5.26 -12.50
N PRO A 136 8.99 -5.69 -11.72
CA PRO A 136 10.30 -6.01 -12.27
C PRO A 136 10.13 -7.13 -13.31
N LYS A 137 10.84 -7.04 -14.45
CA LYS A 137 10.84 -8.12 -15.44
C LYS A 137 11.20 -9.41 -14.72
N LYS A 138 10.36 -10.46 -14.85
CA LYS A 138 10.73 -11.82 -14.42
C LYS A 138 12.09 -12.10 -15.05
N VAL A 139 13.14 -12.19 -14.24
CA VAL A 139 14.42 -12.71 -14.72
C VAL A 139 14.11 -14.16 -15.10
N SER A 140 14.02 -14.41 -16.41
CA SER A 140 13.66 -15.70 -16.95
C SER A 140 14.63 -16.73 -16.37
N VAL A 141 14.09 -17.64 -15.56
CA VAL A 141 14.85 -18.82 -15.17
C VAL A 141 15.05 -19.59 -16.46
N ARG A 142 16.27 -19.60 -17.00
CA ARG A 142 16.67 -20.56 -18.02
C ARG A 142 16.28 -21.92 -17.48
N ARG A 143 15.24 -22.55 -18.04
CA ARG A 143 14.96 -23.97 -17.84
C ARG A 143 16.24 -24.67 -18.29
N ARG A 144 17.09 -25.10 -17.34
CA ARG A 144 18.04 -26.17 -17.65
C ARG A 144 17.16 -27.38 -17.92
N SER A 145 16.99 -27.68 -19.20
CA SER A 145 16.58 -28.99 -19.65
C SER A 145 17.51 -29.98 -18.96
N LEU A 146 16.97 -30.71 -17.97
CA LEU A 146 17.53 -31.97 -17.54
C LEU A 146 17.32 -32.96 -18.68
N ALA A 147 18.11 -32.79 -19.74
CA ALA A 147 18.48 -33.89 -20.60
C ALA A 147 19.61 -34.61 -19.87
N ARG A 148 19.34 -35.81 -19.36
CA ARG A 148 20.36 -36.85 -19.21
C ARG A 148 19.72 -38.21 -18.96
N ARG A 149 19.72 -38.96 -20.08
CA ARG A 149 20.10 -40.36 -20.28
C ARG A 149 19.22 -41.44 -19.67
#